data_AF-A0A267ETW2-F1
#
_entry.id   AF-A0A267ETW2-F1
#
_cell.length_a   1.000
_cell.length_b   1.000
_cell.length_c   1.000
_cell.angle_alpha   90.00
_cell.angle_beta   90.00
_cell.angle_gamma   90.00
#
_symmetry.space_group_name_H-M   'P 1'
#
loop_
_entity.id
_entity.type
_entity.pdbx_description
1 polymer ?
#
loop_
_entity_poly.entity_id
_entity_poly.type
_entity_poly.pdbx_seq_one_letter_code
_entity_poly.pdbx_strand_id
1 'polypeptide(L)'
;MRCRVKPPRPGLLKACLLCSVLLIGLLVLRLAAPDAFSALLSGASLRSRLSGAFAFRPAGPVRAASDRLAESRTYYTLNDEHLDLHFGVVIDCGSSGSRLFVYAWPTHSGNEHQLLNIRPLAAPNGKRIVKKVTPGISDFAAKPSAAFDYLTPLLDFASSAVPRTKLVETPLYILCTAGMRLLPPASQEAILSNVRLGVKRSYSFLFSDTHAEVISGKQEGVYAWITTNFLLGRFGHSVGDGVGLVSYDGADGHLRKRTVGVIDMGGGSFQIAYEISPEAAAAVPSARDSIAEFNLGCRQSDAQHSHTLYVTTFLGYGANSARQRYEDTLLAAASAPATVVAVGNLTASNATRPARPLAPAPPLTMSPSIADPCLPPGLTVARAGGALIGTGNFSQCMQRLLPLLGRERPCEQQPCSLLGRHQPPIDFVKTEFIGFSEYWYCMTDVLGMGGHYDYLSYRAAAARYCATGWDQLEKDYRDKKFPKADWHRLKFQCFKSAWILAVLHYGLRFPRNYRRFQSVSAIHGTEVQWTLGAILHRTRYFPLREVQRLELDRQRHRGRRSSSLASTYQYLLLLLSVLLVLLALFRLHRRLDLRRIPSGGYLG
;
A
#
# COMPACT_ATOMS: atom_id res chain seq x y z
N MET A 1 -6.96 95.16 14.70
CA MET A 1 -6.48 95.93 15.86
C MET A 1 -5.24 95.26 16.44
N ARG A 2 -4.18 96.05 16.70
CA ARG A 2 -2.92 95.59 17.31
C ARG A 2 -3.16 95.05 18.72
N CYS A 3 -2.56 93.92 19.07
CA CYS A 3 -2.22 93.59 20.45
C CYS A 3 -0.81 92.98 20.50
N ARG A 4 0.11 93.72 21.13
CA ARG A 4 1.44 93.27 21.53
C ARG A 4 1.30 92.25 22.65
N VAL A 5 2.00 91.12 22.54
CA VAL A 5 2.32 90.25 23.70
C VAL A 5 3.84 90.07 23.75
N LYS A 6 4.38 90.29 24.95
CA LYS A 6 5.80 90.37 25.32
C LYS A 6 6.57 89.05 25.08
N PRO A 7 7.90 89.10 24.90
CA PRO A 7 8.73 87.89 24.78
C PRO A 7 8.85 87.17 26.14
N PRO A 8 8.92 85.82 26.17
CA PRO A 8 9.30 85.10 27.36
C PRO A 8 10.81 85.20 27.61
N ARG A 9 11.16 85.21 28.89
CA ARG A 9 12.50 85.40 29.46
C ARG A 9 13.49 84.30 29.04
N PRO A 10 14.82 84.57 29.03
CA PRO A 10 15.88 83.63 28.60
C PRO A 10 16.16 82.46 29.58
N GLY A 11 15.11 81.90 30.19
CA GLY A 11 15.17 80.75 31.10
C GLY A 11 14.44 79.49 30.61
N LEU A 12 13.49 79.59 29.67
CA LEU A 12 12.70 78.43 29.22
C LEU A 12 13.43 77.52 28.22
N LEU A 13 14.42 78.02 27.47
CA LEU A 13 15.14 77.21 26.48
C LEU A 13 16.07 76.17 27.13
N LYS A 14 16.61 76.46 28.32
CA LYS A 14 17.45 75.50 29.07
C LYS A 14 16.62 74.38 29.71
N ALA A 15 15.40 74.68 30.15
CA ALA A 15 14.49 73.68 30.71
C ALA A 15 13.95 72.71 29.63
N CYS A 16 13.62 73.20 28.43
CA CYS A 16 13.19 72.33 27.32
C CYS A 16 14.32 71.45 26.77
N LEU A 17 15.57 71.93 26.72
CA LEU A 17 16.71 71.11 26.28
C LEU A 17 17.06 70.01 27.30
N LEU A 18 17.05 70.33 28.60
CA LEU A 18 17.29 69.32 29.65
C LEU A 18 16.18 68.27 29.70
N CYS A 19 14.91 68.67 29.53
CA CYS A 19 13.79 67.72 29.50
C CYS A 19 13.85 66.80 28.27
N SER A 20 14.33 67.32 27.13
CA SER A 20 14.51 66.54 25.89
C SER A 20 15.67 65.55 26.00
N VAL A 21 16.78 65.94 26.62
CA VAL A 21 17.94 65.06 26.86
C VAL A 21 17.64 63.99 27.91
N LEU A 22 16.84 64.30 28.95
CA LEU A 22 16.35 63.33 29.93
C LEU A 22 15.36 62.34 29.31
N LEU A 23 14.44 62.79 28.44
CA LEU A 23 13.52 61.88 27.74
C LEU A 23 14.27 60.93 26.77
N ILE A 24 15.27 61.44 26.05
CA ILE A 24 16.09 60.63 25.15
C ILE A 24 16.98 59.65 25.95
N GLY A 25 17.53 60.08 27.09
CA GLY A 25 18.27 59.19 28.00
C GLY A 25 17.41 58.06 28.57
N LEU A 26 16.17 58.37 28.98
CA LEU A 26 15.21 57.38 29.48
C LEU A 26 14.72 56.42 28.38
N LEU A 27 14.58 56.90 27.13
CA LEU A 27 14.21 56.06 25.98
C LEU A 27 15.36 55.12 25.57
N VAL A 28 16.61 55.58 25.65
CA VAL A 28 17.81 54.79 25.37
C VAL A 28 18.04 53.72 26.45
N LEU A 29 17.80 54.04 27.72
CA LEU A 29 17.83 53.07 28.82
C LEU A 29 16.75 51.99 28.72
N ARG A 30 15.57 52.31 28.16
CA ARG A 30 14.47 51.36 27.95
C ARG A 30 14.68 50.41 26.76
N LEU A 31 15.53 50.80 25.80
CA LEU A 31 15.82 50.03 24.58
C LEU A 31 17.12 49.20 24.67
N ALA A 32 18.04 49.55 25.57
CA ALA A 32 19.34 48.87 25.70
C ALA A 32 19.30 47.58 26.55
N ALA A 33 18.27 47.38 27.39
CA ALA A 33 18.19 46.19 28.25
C ALA A 33 16.74 45.83 28.64
N PRO A 34 15.98 45.14 27.77
CA PRO A 34 14.62 44.69 28.10
C PRO A 34 14.59 43.65 29.25
N ASP A 35 15.68 42.90 29.46
CA ASP A 35 15.76 41.82 30.46
C ASP A 35 16.27 42.27 31.84
N ALA A 36 16.73 43.52 31.98
CA ALA A 36 17.27 44.03 33.25
C ALA A 36 16.20 44.62 34.18
N PHE A 37 14.96 44.81 33.70
CA PHE A 37 13.84 45.32 34.51
C PHE A 37 13.05 44.21 35.22
N SER A 38 13.21 42.95 34.80
CA SER A 38 12.51 41.81 35.42
C SER A 38 13.28 41.14 36.56
N ALA A 39 14.59 41.38 36.69
CA ALA A 39 15.44 40.74 37.71
C ALA A 39 15.57 41.53 39.03
N LEU A 40 14.89 42.68 39.16
CA LEU A 40 14.86 43.49 40.39
C LEU A 40 13.68 43.17 41.32
N LEU A 41 12.87 42.16 40.99
CA LEU A 41 11.69 41.73 41.77
C LEU A 41 11.76 40.30 42.32
N SER A 42 12.83 39.55 42.09
CA SER A 42 12.99 38.20 42.66
C SER A 42 14.39 37.99 43.21
N GLY A 43 14.52 38.14 44.53
CA GLY A 43 15.77 37.86 45.24
C GLY A 43 16.11 36.37 45.24
N ALA A 44 17.35 36.02 44.87
CA ALA A 44 18.06 34.84 45.38
C ALA A 44 19.56 34.84 44.99
N SER A 45 20.40 34.97 46.03
CA SER A 45 21.61 34.18 46.35
C SER A 45 22.61 33.74 45.26
N LEU A 46 23.82 34.28 45.39
CA LEU A 46 25.10 33.90 44.79
C LEU A 46 25.76 32.69 45.51
N ARG A 47 26.39 31.75 44.79
CA ARG A 47 27.56 30.92 45.21
C ARG A 47 28.14 30.22 43.97
N SER A 48 29.30 30.66 43.47
CA SER A 48 30.68 30.23 43.76
C SER A 48 31.28 29.27 42.71
N ARG A 49 32.34 29.78 42.11
CA ARG A 49 33.42 29.18 41.29
C ARG A 49 33.73 27.70 41.55
N LEU A 50 34.20 27.01 40.51
CA LEU A 50 35.56 26.43 40.45
C LEU A 50 35.98 26.12 39.00
N SER A 51 37.26 26.33 38.75
CA SER A 51 37.96 26.28 37.47
C SER A 51 38.41 24.86 37.11
N GLY A 52 38.49 24.54 35.82
CA GLY A 52 39.14 23.32 35.33
C GLY A 52 39.22 23.32 33.81
N ALA A 53 40.38 23.73 33.28
CA ALA A 53 40.69 23.67 31.86
C ALA A 53 40.98 22.21 31.44
N PHE A 54 40.25 21.69 30.47
CA PHE A 54 40.67 20.54 29.66
C PHE A 54 40.33 20.79 28.19
N ALA A 55 41.32 20.51 27.34
CA ALA A 55 41.38 20.86 25.95
C ALA A 55 40.25 20.25 25.10
N PHE A 56 39.65 21.10 24.27
CA PHE A 56 38.66 20.73 23.26
C PHE A 56 39.35 20.00 22.10
N ARG A 57 39.10 18.69 21.94
CA ARG A 57 39.23 17.99 20.66
C ARG A 57 37.91 18.15 19.89
N PRO A 58 37.91 18.48 18.59
CA PRO A 58 36.68 18.60 17.84
C PRO A 58 36.04 17.21 17.68
N ALA A 59 34.79 17.10 18.12
CA ALA A 59 33.95 15.93 17.87
C ALA A 59 33.70 15.80 16.36
N GLY A 60 34.13 14.68 15.77
CA GLY A 60 33.75 14.29 14.42
C GLY A 60 32.25 14.00 14.28
N PRO A 61 31.73 13.89 13.05
CA PRO A 61 30.30 13.80 12.81
C PRO A 61 29.75 12.41 13.18
N VAL A 62 29.11 12.28 14.34
CA VAL A 62 28.41 11.05 14.79
C VAL A 62 26.94 11.04 14.35
N ARG A 63 26.60 11.57 13.17
CA ARG A 63 25.21 11.57 12.65
C ARG A 63 24.97 10.76 11.38
N ALA A 64 25.99 10.13 10.80
CA ALA A 64 25.84 9.42 9.51
C ALA A 64 25.76 7.88 9.61
N ALA A 65 25.96 7.30 10.79
CA ALA A 65 25.99 5.84 10.96
C ALA A 65 24.63 5.24 11.38
N SER A 66 23.81 5.98 12.12
CA SER A 66 22.47 5.54 12.55
C SER A 66 21.49 5.43 11.37
N ASP A 67 21.56 6.36 10.42
CA ASP A 67 20.62 6.39 9.29
C ASP A 67 20.86 5.26 8.28
N ARG A 68 22.10 4.75 8.15
CA ARG A 68 22.38 3.61 7.26
C ARG A 68 21.93 2.25 7.82
N LEU A 69 21.76 2.12 9.13
CA LEU A 69 21.27 0.88 9.76
C LEU A 69 19.74 0.74 9.68
N ALA A 70 19.01 1.85 9.53
CA ALA A 70 17.54 1.86 9.46
C ALA A 70 16.99 1.42 8.07
N GLU A 71 17.78 1.54 7.01
CA GLU A 71 17.41 1.10 5.65
C GLU A 71 17.43 -0.43 5.48
N SER A 72 18.08 -1.17 6.38
CA SER A 72 18.21 -2.64 6.28
C SER A 72 17.10 -3.43 7.00
N ARG A 73 16.21 -2.79 7.76
CA ARG A 73 15.19 -3.52 8.55
C ARG A 73 13.87 -3.68 7.80
N THR A 74 13.53 -4.92 7.46
CA THR A 74 12.27 -5.33 6.81
C THR A 74 11.01 -5.08 7.66
N TYR A 75 11.15 -4.97 8.98
CA TYR A 75 10.06 -4.87 9.95
C TYR A 75 10.35 -3.82 11.02
N TYR A 76 9.30 -3.30 11.65
CA TYR A 76 9.40 -2.62 12.94
C TYR A 76 9.10 -3.60 14.08
N THR A 77 9.67 -3.35 15.25
CA THR A 77 9.39 -4.10 16.48
C THR A 77 8.88 -3.15 17.56
N LEU A 78 8.14 -3.69 18.53
CA LEU A 78 7.62 -2.89 19.65
C LEU A 78 8.70 -2.23 20.51
N ASN A 79 9.96 -2.69 20.41
CA ASN A 79 11.09 -2.11 21.13
C ASN A 79 11.77 -0.95 20.38
N ASP A 80 11.28 -0.55 19.20
CA ASP A 80 11.82 0.59 18.44
C ASP A 80 11.35 1.93 19.05
N GLU A 81 11.57 2.13 20.35
CA GLU A 81 11.04 3.25 21.16
C GLU A 81 11.50 4.63 20.68
N HIS A 82 12.63 4.71 19.97
CA HIS A 82 13.16 5.97 19.43
C HIS A 82 12.35 6.53 18.24
N LEU A 83 11.45 5.74 17.64
CA LEU A 83 10.83 6.08 16.35
C LEU A 83 9.44 6.72 16.43
N ASP A 84 8.83 6.84 17.62
CA ASP A 84 7.42 7.23 17.83
C ASP A 84 6.50 6.68 16.71
N LEU A 85 6.22 5.38 16.79
CA LEU A 85 5.51 4.68 15.73
C LEU A 85 4.00 4.98 15.73
N HIS A 86 3.45 5.07 14.53
CA HIS A 86 2.02 4.96 14.24
C HIS A 86 1.73 3.56 13.69
N PHE A 87 0.48 3.11 13.82
CA PHE A 87 0.07 1.76 13.48
C PHE A 87 -1.13 1.76 12.54
N GLY A 88 -1.29 0.68 11.79
CA GLY A 88 -2.49 0.39 10.99
C GLY A 88 -2.74 -1.10 10.94
N VAL A 89 -4.01 -1.50 11.02
CA VAL A 89 -4.41 -2.91 11.03
C VAL A 89 -5.25 -3.21 9.80
N VAL A 90 -4.92 -4.29 9.09
CA VAL A 90 -5.72 -4.79 7.96
C VAL A 90 -6.01 -6.27 8.18
N ILE A 91 -7.29 -6.65 8.12
CA ILE A 91 -7.74 -8.04 8.08
C ILE A 91 -8.15 -8.35 6.64
N ASP A 92 -7.35 -9.17 5.96
CA ASP A 92 -7.70 -9.78 4.67
C ASP A 92 -8.70 -10.90 4.91
N CYS A 93 -9.93 -10.74 4.42
CA CYS A 93 -10.97 -11.76 4.48
C CYS A 93 -11.07 -12.49 3.13
N GLY A 94 -10.15 -13.43 2.93
CA GLY A 94 -10.07 -14.29 1.76
C GLY A 94 -11.08 -15.45 1.77
N SER A 95 -11.25 -16.08 0.60
CA SER A 95 -12.22 -17.18 0.44
C SER A 95 -11.86 -18.46 1.20
N SER A 96 -10.58 -18.68 1.53
CA SER A 96 -10.10 -19.86 2.26
C SER A 96 -9.74 -19.59 3.73
N GLY A 97 -9.99 -18.37 4.20
CA GLY A 97 -9.65 -17.93 5.56
C GLY A 97 -9.28 -16.46 5.63
N SER A 98 -9.30 -15.93 6.84
CA SER A 98 -8.96 -14.53 7.14
C SER A 98 -7.57 -14.42 7.77
N ARG A 99 -6.81 -13.36 7.42
CA ARG A 99 -5.44 -13.11 7.88
C ARG A 99 -5.30 -11.71 8.44
N LEU A 100 -4.61 -11.60 9.57
CA LEU A 100 -4.28 -10.33 10.22
C LEU A 100 -2.93 -9.81 9.74
N PHE A 101 -2.88 -8.52 9.41
CA PHE A 101 -1.67 -7.76 9.18
C PHE A 101 -1.68 -6.52 10.07
N VAL A 102 -0.62 -6.37 10.86
CA VAL A 102 -0.35 -5.15 11.64
C VAL A 102 0.85 -4.46 10.99
N TYR A 103 0.67 -3.20 10.64
CA TYR A 103 1.68 -2.35 10.03
C TYR A 103 2.05 -1.22 10.98
N ALA A 104 3.28 -0.74 10.86
CA ALA A 104 3.75 0.43 11.58
C ALA A 104 4.58 1.34 10.67
N TRP A 105 4.66 2.61 11.02
CA TRP A 105 5.53 3.60 10.37
C TRP A 105 5.90 4.70 11.37
N PRO A 106 7.10 5.29 11.25
CA PRO A 106 7.49 6.45 12.04
C PRO A 106 6.74 7.70 11.58
N THR A 107 6.83 8.75 12.38
CA THR A 107 6.41 10.10 11.97
C THR A 107 7.03 10.49 10.62
N HIS A 108 6.20 11.03 9.73
CA HIS A 108 6.62 11.39 8.38
C HIS A 108 7.66 12.53 8.40
N SER A 109 8.64 12.49 7.50
CA SER A 109 9.74 13.47 7.43
C SER A 109 9.28 14.89 7.04
N GLY A 110 8.08 14.99 6.48
CA GLY A 110 7.53 16.22 5.90
C GLY A 110 8.00 16.50 4.47
N ASN A 111 8.78 15.60 3.87
CA ASN A 111 9.13 15.67 2.45
C ASN A 111 7.96 15.15 1.60
N GLU A 112 7.31 16.03 0.85
CA GLU A 112 6.14 15.68 0.02
C GLU A 112 6.43 14.64 -1.07
N HIS A 113 7.70 14.50 -1.47
CA HIS A 113 8.14 13.51 -2.45
C HIS A 113 8.34 12.10 -1.86
N GLN A 114 8.13 11.93 -0.55
CA GLN A 114 8.22 10.64 0.13
C GLN A 114 6.84 10.12 0.48
N LEU A 115 6.65 8.81 0.29
CA LEU A 115 5.51 8.09 0.82
C LEU A 115 5.77 7.71 2.29
N LEU A 116 4.72 7.30 3.01
CA LEU A 116 4.88 6.73 4.35
C LEU A 116 5.80 5.50 4.31
N ASN A 117 6.77 5.45 5.23
CA ASN A 117 7.67 4.30 5.38
C ASN A 117 6.99 3.18 6.18
N ILE A 118 5.92 2.62 5.60
CA ILE A 118 5.10 1.56 6.17
C ILE A 118 5.82 0.22 6.06
N ARG A 119 5.95 -0.49 7.18
CA ARG A 119 6.49 -1.85 7.25
C ARG A 119 5.61 -2.73 8.12
N PRO A 120 5.60 -4.06 7.92
CA PRO A 120 4.89 -4.95 8.82
C PRO A 120 5.51 -4.90 10.23
N LEU A 121 4.67 -5.05 11.24
CA LEU A 121 5.08 -5.20 12.62
C LEU A 121 5.53 -6.64 12.89
N ALA A 122 6.68 -6.79 13.52
CA ALA A 122 7.22 -8.07 13.99
C ALA A 122 7.25 -8.12 15.52
N ALA A 123 7.31 -9.34 16.04
CA ALA A 123 7.53 -9.57 17.47
C ALA A 123 8.92 -9.03 17.88
N PRO A 124 9.17 -8.76 19.18
CA PRO A 124 10.46 -8.26 19.66
C PRO A 124 11.67 -9.12 19.27
N ASN A 125 11.48 -10.42 19.06
CA ASN A 125 12.50 -11.36 18.59
C ASN A 125 12.71 -11.35 17.05
N GLY A 126 12.12 -10.38 16.35
CA GLY A 126 12.17 -10.25 14.89
C GLY A 126 11.32 -11.28 14.12
N LYS A 127 10.59 -12.18 14.81
CA LYS A 127 9.73 -13.14 14.12
C LYS A 127 8.47 -12.45 13.60
N ARG A 128 8.10 -12.83 12.37
CA ARG A 128 6.88 -12.35 11.71
C ARG A 128 5.66 -12.71 12.56
N ILE A 129 4.82 -11.72 12.78
CA ILE A 129 3.51 -11.91 13.38
C ILE A 129 2.56 -12.35 12.27
N VAL A 130 2.19 -13.63 12.27
CA VAL A 130 1.19 -14.17 11.34
C VAL A 130 0.05 -14.75 12.16
N LYS A 131 -1.16 -14.21 11.95
CA LYS A 131 -2.37 -14.76 12.54
C LYS A 131 -3.42 -14.98 11.47
N LYS A 132 -3.94 -16.21 11.42
CA LYS A 132 -4.88 -16.69 10.41
C LYS A 132 -5.94 -17.53 11.09
N VAL A 133 -7.17 -17.40 10.63
CA VAL A 133 -8.29 -18.28 10.96
C VAL A 133 -8.88 -18.89 9.69
N THR A 134 -9.51 -20.06 9.84
CA THR A 134 -10.21 -20.80 8.78
C THR A 134 -11.52 -21.33 9.37
N PRO A 135 -12.63 -21.42 8.61
CA PRO A 135 -12.75 -21.33 7.15
C PRO A 135 -12.84 -19.87 6.67
N GLY A 136 -13.29 -19.57 5.45
CA GLY A 136 -13.43 -18.18 4.98
C GLY A 136 -14.64 -17.48 5.60
N ILE A 137 -14.61 -16.14 5.72
CA ILE A 137 -15.76 -15.40 6.31
C ILE A 137 -17.05 -15.59 5.49
N SER A 138 -16.94 -15.87 4.19
CA SER A 138 -18.07 -16.14 3.31
C SER A 138 -18.83 -17.42 3.67
N ASP A 139 -18.20 -18.36 4.39
CA ASP A 139 -18.82 -19.62 4.79
C ASP A 139 -19.89 -19.41 5.89
N PHE A 140 -19.93 -18.22 6.48
CA PHE A 140 -20.95 -17.80 7.45
C PHE A 140 -22.19 -17.20 6.79
N ALA A 141 -22.37 -17.32 5.46
CA ALA A 141 -23.55 -16.84 4.75
C ALA A 141 -24.88 -17.37 5.31
N ALA A 142 -24.89 -18.63 5.78
CA ALA A 142 -26.06 -19.26 6.41
C ALA A 142 -26.25 -18.86 7.88
N LYS A 143 -25.21 -18.33 8.54
CA LYS A 143 -25.24 -17.88 9.94
C LYS A 143 -24.43 -16.59 10.14
N PRO A 144 -24.90 -15.43 9.62
CA PRO A 144 -24.14 -14.18 9.67
C PRO A 144 -23.85 -13.68 11.08
N SER A 145 -24.66 -14.06 12.08
CA SER A 145 -24.48 -13.67 13.48
C SER A 145 -23.18 -14.18 14.11
N ALA A 146 -22.55 -15.22 13.54
CA ALA A 146 -21.28 -15.77 14.01
C ALA A 146 -20.04 -15.15 13.34
N ALA A 147 -20.22 -14.21 12.40
CA ALA A 147 -19.12 -13.65 11.62
C ALA A 147 -18.13 -12.81 12.47
N PHE A 148 -18.64 -12.02 13.41
CA PHE A 148 -17.81 -11.27 14.35
C PHE A 148 -16.99 -12.20 15.24
N ASP A 149 -17.64 -13.17 15.89
CA ASP A 149 -16.98 -14.14 16.78
C ASP A 149 -15.86 -14.91 16.07
N TYR A 150 -16.07 -15.23 14.79
CA TYR A 150 -15.05 -15.84 13.94
C TYR A 150 -13.79 -14.95 13.76
N LEU A 151 -13.95 -13.61 13.71
CA LEU A 151 -12.82 -12.66 13.59
C LEU A 151 -12.20 -12.27 14.94
N THR A 152 -12.87 -12.51 16.07
CA THR A 152 -12.41 -12.16 17.42
C THR A 152 -10.97 -12.59 17.71
N PRO A 153 -10.51 -13.82 17.38
CA PRO A 153 -9.11 -14.21 17.61
C PRO A 153 -8.08 -13.33 16.90
N LEU A 154 -8.43 -12.74 15.74
CA LEU A 154 -7.55 -11.82 15.03
C LEU A 154 -7.61 -10.41 15.65
N LEU A 155 -8.80 -9.97 16.04
CA LEU A 155 -9.03 -8.65 16.62
C LEU A 155 -8.42 -8.52 18.02
N ASP A 156 -8.57 -9.55 18.88
CA ASP A 156 -7.94 -9.64 20.19
C ASP A 156 -6.42 -9.55 20.08
N PHE A 157 -5.85 -10.33 19.13
CA PHE A 157 -4.43 -10.30 18.89
C PHE A 157 -3.98 -8.89 18.44
N ALA A 158 -4.68 -8.27 17.50
CA ALA A 158 -4.35 -6.92 17.03
C ALA A 158 -4.38 -5.90 18.17
N SER A 159 -5.41 -5.96 19.02
CA SER A 159 -5.58 -5.09 20.19
C SER A 159 -4.46 -5.26 21.20
N SER A 160 -3.96 -6.50 21.37
CA SER A 160 -2.81 -6.78 22.24
C SER A 160 -1.46 -6.36 21.66
N ALA A 161 -1.33 -6.36 20.33
CA ALA A 161 -0.09 -6.04 19.63
C ALA A 161 0.16 -4.54 19.50
N VAL A 162 -0.89 -3.72 19.46
CA VAL A 162 -0.79 -2.25 19.36
C VAL A 162 -0.78 -1.63 20.76
N PRO A 163 0.13 -0.68 21.07
CA PRO A 163 0.13 -0.01 22.36
C PRO A 163 -1.24 0.62 22.70
N ARG A 164 -1.70 0.46 23.95
CA ARG A 164 -3.05 0.89 24.38
C ARG A 164 -3.35 2.36 24.06
N THR A 165 -2.37 3.24 24.22
CA THR A 165 -2.49 4.68 23.94
C THR A 165 -2.61 5.00 22.46
N LYS A 166 -2.17 4.10 21.58
CA LYS A 166 -2.19 4.25 20.12
C LYS A 166 -3.42 3.60 19.47
N LEU A 167 -4.20 2.79 20.20
CA LEU A 167 -5.38 2.11 19.65
C LEU A 167 -6.39 3.08 19.00
N VAL A 168 -6.69 4.19 19.69
CA VAL A 168 -7.68 5.19 19.22
C VAL A 168 -7.28 5.93 17.95
N GLU A 169 -5.99 5.99 17.62
CA GLU A 169 -5.48 6.57 16.38
C GLU A 169 -5.16 5.53 15.30
N THR A 170 -5.24 4.24 15.63
CA THR A 170 -4.88 3.15 14.73
C THR A 170 -6.07 2.77 13.84
N PRO A 171 -6.04 3.04 12.53
CA PRO A 171 -7.09 2.60 11.62
C PRO A 171 -7.12 1.07 11.53
N LEU A 172 -8.32 0.50 11.67
CA LEU A 172 -8.59 -0.91 11.41
C LEU A 172 -9.42 -1.02 10.13
N TYR A 173 -8.94 -1.80 9.15
CA TYR A 173 -9.65 -2.14 7.93
C TYR A 173 -9.93 -3.64 7.86
N ILE A 174 -11.15 -4.04 7.53
CA ILE A 174 -11.57 -5.42 7.31
C ILE A 174 -12.04 -5.54 5.86
N LEU A 175 -11.19 -6.10 5.01
CA LEU A 175 -11.35 -6.02 3.57
C LEU A 175 -11.58 -7.42 3.01
N CYS A 176 -12.80 -7.67 2.52
CA CYS A 176 -13.22 -8.97 2.02
C CYS A 176 -13.06 -9.07 0.50
N THR A 177 -12.60 -10.24 0.02
CA THR A 177 -12.25 -10.42 -1.41
C THR A 177 -13.22 -11.35 -2.15
N ALA A 178 -12.72 -12.32 -2.92
CA ALA A 178 -13.50 -13.12 -3.86
C ALA A 178 -14.61 -13.94 -3.19
N GLY A 179 -14.37 -14.49 -2.00
CA GLY A 179 -15.35 -15.31 -1.29
C GLY A 179 -16.66 -14.56 -1.03
N MET A 180 -16.54 -13.33 -0.51
CA MET A 180 -17.72 -12.48 -0.25
C MET A 180 -18.36 -11.98 -1.56
N ARG A 181 -17.58 -11.67 -2.61
CA ARG A 181 -18.12 -11.27 -3.93
C ARG A 181 -18.99 -12.34 -4.59
N LEU A 182 -18.78 -13.62 -4.25
CA LEU A 182 -19.57 -14.74 -4.78
C LEU A 182 -20.92 -14.92 -4.04
N LEU A 183 -21.12 -14.25 -2.90
CA LEU A 183 -22.37 -14.32 -2.16
C LEU A 183 -23.41 -13.33 -2.70
N PRO A 184 -24.73 -13.58 -2.49
CA PRO A 184 -25.76 -12.57 -2.74
C PRO A 184 -25.52 -11.29 -1.91
N PRO A 185 -25.84 -10.09 -2.43
CA PRO A 185 -25.61 -8.82 -1.73
C PRO A 185 -26.22 -8.76 -0.32
N ALA A 186 -27.41 -9.34 -0.12
CA ALA A 186 -28.04 -9.40 1.19
C ALA A 186 -27.22 -10.21 2.22
N SER A 187 -26.62 -11.33 1.80
CA SER A 187 -25.75 -12.14 2.65
C SER A 187 -24.44 -11.40 2.94
N GLN A 188 -23.88 -10.68 1.97
CA GLN A 188 -22.68 -9.85 2.17
C GLN A 188 -22.93 -8.80 3.27
N GLU A 189 -24.03 -8.05 3.15
CA GLU A 189 -24.35 -6.99 4.11
C GLU A 189 -24.71 -7.54 5.50
N ALA A 190 -25.43 -8.66 5.59
CA ALA A 190 -25.74 -9.30 6.87
C ALA A 190 -24.47 -9.68 7.65
N ILE A 191 -23.46 -10.22 6.96
CA ILE A 191 -22.15 -10.57 7.56
C ILE A 191 -21.40 -9.29 7.97
N LEU A 192 -21.28 -8.31 7.08
CA LEU A 192 -20.51 -7.10 7.35
C LEU A 192 -21.16 -6.24 8.45
N SER A 193 -22.49 -6.17 8.50
CA SER A 193 -23.22 -5.46 9.55
C SER A 193 -22.96 -6.07 10.93
N ASN A 194 -22.97 -7.40 11.05
CA ASN A 194 -22.60 -8.09 12.29
C ASN A 194 -21.15 -7.76 12.72
N VAL A 195 -20.20 -7.81 11.78
CA VAL A 195 -18.80 -7.47 12.04
C VAL A 195 -18.64 -6.00 12.46
N ARG A 196 -19.23 -5.06 11.72
CA ARG A 196 -19.17 -3.62 12.02
C ARG A 196 -19.69 -3.32 13.43
N LEU A 197 -20.82 -3.91 13.79
CA LEU A 197 -21.43 -3.74 15.10
C LEU A 197 -20.57 -4.31 16.22
N GLY A 198 -20.05 -5.53 16.04
CA GLY A 198 -19.19 -6.18 17.03
C GLY A 198 -17.88 -5.43 17.26
N VAL A 199 -17.24 -4.96 16.18
CA VAL A 199 -15.98 -4.18 16.25
C VAL A 199 -16.20 -2.87 17.01
N LYS A 200 -17.22 -2.08 16.64
CA LYS A 200 -17.53 -0.78 17.28
C LYS A 200 -17.86 -0.91 18.78
N ARG A 201 -18.43 -2.04 19.21
CA ARG A 201 -18.78 -2.28 20.62
C ARG A 201 -17.60 -2.78 21.46
N SER A 202 -16.65 -3.47 20.85
CA SER A 202 -15.67 -4.27 21.60
C SER A 202 -14.24 -3.71 21.55
N TYR A 203 -13.92 -2.84 20.58
CA TYR A 203 -12.55 -2.34 20.36
C TYR A 203 -12.51 -0.82 20.17
N SER A 204 -11.39 -0.21 20.57
CA SER A 204 -11.16 1.23 20.48
C SER A 204 -10.39 1.68 19.23
N PHE A 205 -10.23 0.82 18.22
CA PHE A 205 -9.58 1.19 16.96
C PHE A 205 -10.31 2.33 16.24
N LEU A 206 -9.58 3.10 15.42
CA LEU A 206 -10.19 4.04 14.50
C LEU A 206 -10.97 3.27 13.41
N PHE A 207 -12.27 3.12 13.62
CA PHE A 207 -13.12 2.25 12.80
C PHE A 207 -14.45 2.92 12.45
N SER A 208 -14.80 2.89 11.16
CA SER A 208 -16.08 3.36 10.63
C SER A 208 -16.73 2.28 9.76
N ASP A 209 -17.99 2.44 9.36
CA ASP A 209 -18.67 1.42 8.55
C ASP A 209 -18.00 1.18 7.20
N THR A 210 -17.36 2.21 6.62
CA THR A 210 -16.62 2.11 5.36
C THR A 210 -15.29 1.36 5.52
N HIS A 211 -14.86 1.05 6.74
CA HIS A 211 -13.64 0.30 6.98
C HIS A 211 -13.84 -1.22 6.94
N ALA A 212 -15.08 -1.71 7.02
CA ALA A 212 -15.41 -3.10 6.74
C ALA A 212 -16.21 -3.18 5.45
N GLU A 213 -15.61 -3.72 4.38
CA GLU A 213 -16.23 -3.74 3.05
C GLU A 213 -15.80 -4.94 2.21
N VAL A 214 -16.58 -5.23 1.16
CA VAL A 214 -16.18 -6.14 0.08
C VAL A 214 -15.47 -5.31 -0.98
N ILE A 215 -14.16 -5.50 -1.13
CA ILE A 215 -13.40 -4.76 -2.14
C ILE A 215 -13.64 -5.34 -3.54
N SER A 216 -13.66 -4.45 -4.53
CA SER A 216 -13.69 -4.85 -5.93
C SER A 216 -12.40 -5.58 -6.31
N GLY A 217 -12.48 -6.41 -7.35
CA GLY A 217 -11.28 -7.05 -7.92
C GLY A 217 -10.26 -6.05 -8.44
N LYS A 218 -10.75 -4.94 -9.00
CA LYS A 218 -9.92 -3.81 -9.44
C LYS A 218 -9.11 -3.23 -8.28
N GLN A 219 -9.74 -2.96 -7.13
CA GLN A 219 -9.04 -2.49 -5.94
C GLN A 219 -7.98 -3.50 -5.47
N GLU A 220 -8.33 -4.78 -5.40
CA GLU A 220 -7.40 -5.85 -5.02
C GLU A 220 -6.16 -5.89 -5.93
N GLY A 221 -6.36 -5.80 -7.25
CA GLY A 221 -5.27 -5.75 -8.23
C GLY A 221 -4.42 -4.49 -8.13
N VAL A 222 -5.04 -3.32 -7.94
CA VAL A 222 -4.33 -2.04 -7.71
C VAL A 222 -3.48 -2.13 -6.43
N TYR A 223 -4.05 -2.64 -5.33
CA TYR A 223 -3.33 -2.77 -4.07
C TYR A 223 -2.17 -3.77 -4.14
N ALA A 224 -2.31 -4.88 -4.87
CA ALA A 224 -1.21 -5.80 -5.16
C ALA A 224 -0.09 -5.13 -5.96
N TRP A 225 -0.46 -4.32 -6.96
CA TRP A 225 0.50 -3.56 -7.77
C TRP A 225 1.24 -2.50 -6.94
N ILE A 226 0.52 -1.75 -6.09
CA ILE A 226 1.11 -0.76 -5.18
C ILE A 226 2.10 -1.45 -4.24
N THR A 227 1.69 -2.55 -3.60
CA THR A 227 2.56 -3.32 -2.69
C THR A 227 3.87 -3.70 -3.36
N THR A 228 3.78 -4.28 -4.55
CA THR A 228 4.93 -4.78 -5.29
C THR A 228 5.90 -3.66 -5.63
N ASN A 229 5.39 -2.58 -6.19
CA ASN A 229 6.20 -1.45 -6.63
C ASN A 229 6.74 -0.63 -5.45
N PHE A 230 6.03 -0.60 -4.32
CA PHE A 230 6.53 -0.02 -3.07
C PHE A 230 7.71 -0.82 -2.52
N LEU A 231 7.61 -2.15 -2.41
CA LEU A 231 8.68 -3.00 -1.90
C LEU A 231 9.92 -3.05 -2.81
N LEU A 232 9.73 -2.86 -4.11
CA LEU A 232 10.80 -2.71 -5.10
C LEU A 232 11.38 -1.29 -5.17
N GLY A 233 10.87 -0.33 -4.39
CA GLY A 233 11.35 1.06 -4.39
C GLY A 233 11.08 1.83 -5.70
N ARG A 234 10.06 1.42 -6.47
CA ARG A 234 9.71 2.04 -7.77
C ARG A 234 9.03 3.41 -7.63
N PHE A 235 8.53 3.75 -6.45
CA PHE A 235 7.95 5.08 -6.18
C PHE A 235 8.99 6.11 -5.71
N GLY A 236 10.25 5.71 -5.54
CA GLY A 236 11.32 6.64 -5.18
C GLY A 236 11.81 7.45 -6.39
N HIS A 237 12.20 8.70 -6.16
CA HIS A 237 12.67 9.64 -7.19
C HIS A 237 14.19 9.71 -7.35
N SER A 238 14.93 8.79 -6.70
CA SER A 238 16.39 8.71 -6.81
C SER A 238 16.82 8.25 -8.21
N VAL A 239 17.72 8.99 -8.85
CA VAL A 239 18.33 8.64 -10.14
C VAL A 239 19.61 7.82 -9.92
N GLY A 240 19.87 6.81 -10.75
CA GLY A 240 21.16 6.09 -10.80
C GLY A 240 21.21 4.71 -10.14
N ASP A 241 20.07 4.12 -9.78
CA ASP A 241 19.97 2.78 -9.18
C ASP A 241 19.85 1.62 -10.20
N GLY A 242 20.18 1.89 -11.48
CA GLY A 242 20.10 0.91 -12.56
C GLY A 242 18.67 0.56 -13.02
N VAL A 243 17.65 1.22 -12.46
CA VAL A 243 16.26 1.02 -12.87
C VAL A 243 15.95 1.87 -14.11
N GLY A 244 15.37 1.23 -15.14
CA GLY A 244 14.97 1.95 -16.35
C GLY A 244 13.94 3.04 -16.05
N LEU A 245 14.19 4.26 -16.54
CA LEU A 245 13.26 5.38 -16.43
C LEU A 245 12.25 5.37 -17.58
N VAL A 246 11.05 5.90 -17.33
CA VAL A 246 9.99 6.10 -18.31
C VAL A 246 9.44 7.53 -18.19
N SER A 247 9.09 8.14 -19.32
CA SER A 247 8.27 9.36 -19.35
C SER A 247 6.81 8.96 -19.24
N TYR A 248 6.06 9.63 -18.36
CA TYR A 248 4.67 9.30 -18.08
C TYR A 248 3.67 10.06 -18.95
N ASP A 249 3.96 11.31 -19.29
CA ASP A 249 3.04 12.28 -19.90
C ASP A 249 3.61 12.97 -21.17
N GLY A 250 4.62 12.36 -21.80
CA GLY A 250 5.13 12.84 -23.09
C GLY A 250 6.14 13.99 -22.97
N ALA A 251 6.01 14.99 -23.84
CA ALA A 251 7.09 15.90 -24.26
C ALA A 251 7.72 16.78 -23.16
N ASP A 252 7.03 17.00 -22.04
CA ASP A 252 7.55 17.75 -20.87
C ASP A 252 7.96 16.82 -19.71
N GLY A 253 8.00 15.52 -19.96
CA GLY A 253 7.56 14.53 -18.97
C GLY A 253 8.49 14.24 -17.80
N HIS A 254 7.87 14.09 -16.63
CA HIS A 254 8.56 13.67 -15.41
C HIS A 254 9.09 12.24 -15.57
N LEU A 255 10.41 12.08 -15.56
CA LEU A 255 11.06 10.78 -15.56
C LEU A 255 10.84 10.08 -14.22
N ARG A 256 10.28 8.86 -14.27
CA ARG A 256 10.15 8.00 -13.10
C ARG A 256 10.61 6.59 -13.37
N LYS A 257 10.87 5.84 -12.29
CA LYS A 257 11.25 4.43 -12.37
C LYS A 257 10.13 3.61 -13.00
N ARG A 258 10.50 2.72 -13.92
CA ARG A 258 9.57 1.77 -14.52
C ARG A 258 9.01 0.84 -13.44
N THR A 259 7.71 0.65 -13.48
CA THR A 259 7.00 -0.23 -12.56
C THR A 259 6.94 -1.67 -13.08
N VAL A 260 6.59 -2.59 -12.19
CA VAL A 260 6.47 -4.02 -12.44
C VAL A 260 4.99 -4.40 -12.42
N GLY A 261 4.55 -5.14 -13.44
CA GLY A 261 3.21 -5.71 -13.49
C GLY A 261 3.04 -6.84 -12.50
N VAL A 262 1.80 -7.10 -12.10
CA VAL A 262 1.48 -8.14 -11.12
C VAL A 262 0.41 -9.08 -11.64
N ILE A 263 0.53 -10.35 -11.28
CA ILE A 263 -0.52 -11.35 -11.43
C ILE A 263 -0.72 -12.03 -10.07
N ASP A 264 -1.92 -11.90 -9.51
CA ASP A 264 -2.26 -12.59 -8.27
C ASP A 264 -3.33 -13.63 -8.56
N MET A 265 -3.03 -14.91 -8.32
CA MET A 265 -4.01 -15.99 -8.45
C MET A 265 -4.36 -16.53 -7.07
N GLY A 266 -5.49 -16.06 -6.56
CA GLY A 266 -6.08 -16.54 -5.32
C GLY A 266 -6.93 -17.80 -5.51
N GLY A 267 -7.67 -18.16 -4.47
CA GLY A 267 -8.59 -19.30 -4.48
C GLY A 267 -9.84 -19.05 -5.32
N GLY A 268 -10.46 -17.87 -5.18
CA GLY A 268 -11.75 -17.53 -5.81
C GLY A 268 -11.65 -16.67 -7.08
N SER A 269 -10.60 -15.88 -7.25
CA SER A 269 -10.37 -15.05 -8.43
C SER A 269 -8.88 -14.95 -8.74
N PHE A 270 -8.56 -14.39 -9.90
CA PHE A 270 -7.23 -13.88 -10.17
C PHE A 270 -7.31 -12.48 -10.80
N GLN A 271 -6.23 -11.72 -10.63
CA GLN A 271 -6.10 -10.34 -11.07
C GLN A 271 -4.80 -10.20 -11.88
N ILE A 272 -4.82 -9.32 -12.87
CA ILE A 272 -3.62 -8.81 -13.53
C ILE A 272 -3.68 -7.28 -13.49
N ALA A 273 -2.57 -6.65 -13.13
CA ALA A 273 -2.44 -5.20 -13.11
C ALA A 273 -1.06 -4.77 -13.64
N TYR A 274 -1.03 -3.82 -14.56
CA TYR A 274 0.21 -3.22 -15.05
C TYR A 274 -0.04 -1.78 -15.49
N GLU A 275 1.01 -0.98 -15.43
CA GLU A 275 0.97 0.42 -15.83
C GLU A 275 0.91 0.57 -17.35
N ILE A 276 0.07 1.49 -17.81
CA ILE A 276 -0.07 1.86 -19.22
C ILE A 276 0.04 3.38 -19.35
N SER A 277 0.36 3.87 -20.55
CA SER A 277 0.39 5.32 -20.78
C SER A 277 -1.03 5.92 -20.78
N PRO A 278 -1.20 7.21 -20.44
CA PRO A 278 -2.48 7.89 -20.54
C PRO A 278 -3.08 7.82 -21.95
N GLU A 279 -2.27 7.86 -23.00
CA GLU A 279 -2.71 7.72 -24.39
C GLU A 279 -3.26 6.31 -24.65
N ALA A 280 -2.59 5.28 -24.12
CA ALA A 280 -3.06 3.90 -24.22
C ALA A 280 -4.36 3.70 -23.43
N ALA A 281 -4.55 4.38 -22.31
CA ALA A 281 -5.81 4.35 -21.57
C ALA A 281 -6.95 5.03 -22.35
N ALA A 282 -6.68 6.20 -22.95
CA ALA A 282 -7.65 6.94 -23.75
C ALA A 282 -8.08 6.18 -25.03
N ALA A 283 -7.18 5.38 -25.61
CA ALA A 283 -7.44 4.58 -26.80
C ALA A 283 -8.35 3.35 -26.57
N VAL A 284 -8.76 3.08 -25.32
CA VAL A 284 -9.52 1.87 -24.97
C VAL A 284 -10.81 2.21 -24.19
N PRO A 285 -11.79 2.86 -24.84
CA PRO A 285 -13.05 3.21 -24.19
C PRO A 285 -13.85 1.98 -23.73
N SER A 286 -13.74 0.84 -24.42
CA SER A 286 -14.41 -0.41 -24.04
C SER A 286 -13.90 -1.00 -22.72
N ALA A 287 -12.71 -0.61 -22.27
CA ALA A 287 -12.08 -1.11 -21.05
C ALA A 287 -11.98 -0.04 -19.95
N ARG A 288 -12.76 1.04 -20.00
CA ARG A 288 -12.76 2.09 -18.96
C ARG A 288 -12.89 1.54 -17.54
N ASP A 289 -13.73 0.54 -17.34
CA ASP A 289 -13.89 -0.12 -16.04
C ASP A 289 -12.62 -0.84 -15.58
N SER A 290 -11.77 -1.25 -16.51
CA SER A 290 -10.47 -1.86 -16.27
C SER A 290 -9.33 -0.84 -16.16
N ILE A 291 -9.58 0.47 -16.31
CA ILE A 291 -8.57 1.51 -16.12
C ILE A 291 -8.65 2.09 -14.70
N ALA A 292 -7.57 2.00 -13.93
CA ALA A 292 -7.48 2.60 -12.60
C ALA A 292 -6.54 3.81 -12.63
N GLU A 293 -7.05 4.98 -12.31
CA GLU A 293 -6.29 6.21 -12.16
C GLU A 293 -6.28 6.61 -10.68
N PHE A 294 -5.10 6.80 -10.11
CA PHE A 294 -4.96 7.20 -8.71
C PHE A 294 -3.66 7.95 -8.46
N ASN A 295 -3.60 8.61 -7.31
CA ASN A 295 -2.42 9.32 -6.85
C ASN A 295 -2.01 8.80 -5.47
N LEU A 296 -0.75 8.40 -5.30
CA LEU A 296 -0.20 7.96 -4.00
C LEU A 296 0.37 9.11 -3.17
N GLY A 297 0.61 10.27 -3.78
CA GLY A 297 1.07 11.47 -3.11
C GLY A 297 0.04 12.01 -2.12
N CYS A 298 0.52 12.72 -1.11
CA CYS A 298 -0.33 13.30 -0.08
C CYS A 298 -1.18 14.47 -0.58
N ARG A 299 -0.79 15.10 -1.70
CA ARG A 299 -1.56 16.14 -2.40
C ARG A 299 -2.16 15.58 -3.68
N GLN A 300 -3.32 16.08 -4.07
CA GLN A 300 -3.96 15.65 -5.32
C GLN A 300 -3.20 16.15 -6.56
N SER A 301 -2.49 17.28 -6.44
CA SER A 301 -1.68 17.89 -7.49
C SER A 301 -0.30 17.25 -7.67
N ASP A 302 0.03 16.20 -6.92
CA ASP A 302 1.32 15.52 -7.03
C ASP A 302 1.37 14.66 -8.31
N ALA A 303 1.94 15.22 -9.37
CA ALA A 303 2.08 14.50 -10.64
C ALA A 303 3.04 13.30 -10.56
N GLN A 304 4.02 13.32 -9.65
CA GLN A 304 5.08 12.29 -9.61
C GLN A 304 4.57 10.93 -9.15
N HIS A 305 3.52 10.92 -8.34
CA HIS A 305 2.89 9.72 -7.79
C HIS A 305 1.52 9.41 -8.43
N SER A 306 1.20 10.03 -9.58
CA SER A 306 -0.01 9.76 -10.35
C SER A 306 0.19 8.58 -11.28
N HIS A 307 -0.66 7.55 -11.21
CA HIS A 307 -0.52 6.33 -12.00
C HIS A 307 -1.82 5.95 -12.70
N THR A 308 -1.67 5.48 -13.95
CA THR A 308 -2.74 4.90 -14.76
C THR A 308 -2.41 3.43 -15.01
N LEU A 309 -3.25 2.55 -14.46
CA LEU A 309 -3.10 1.10 -14.60
C LEU A 309 -4.21 0.52 -15.45
N TYR A 310 -3.86 -0.46 -16.27
CA TYR A 310 -4.83 -1.47 -16.68
C TYR A 310 -4.90 -2.54 -15.59
N VAL A 311 -6.10 -2.81 -15.09
CA VAL A 311 -6.40 -3.80 -14.07
C VAL A 311 -7.65 -4.56 -14.45
N THR A 312 -7.55 -5.88 -14.55
CA THR A 312 -8.71 -6.73 -14.77
C THR A 312 -8.75 -7.88 -13.77
N THR A 313 -9.96 -8.35 -13.48
CA THR A 313 -10.20 -9.43 -12.53
C THR A 313 -11.14 -10.45 -13.11
N PHE A 314 -10.82 -11.72 -12.87
CA PHE A 314 -11.61 -12.85 -13.34
C PHE A 314 -12.17 -13.59 -12.11
N LEU A 315 -13.38 -13.19 -11.69
CA LEU A 315 -14.10 -13.82 -10.59
C LEU A 315 -14.49 -15.26 -10.96
N GLY A 316 -14.28 -16.21 -10.04
CA GLY A 316 -14.46 -17.64 -10.26
C GLY A 316 -13.28 -18.32 -10.97
N TYR A 317 -12.27 -17.57 -11.44
CA TYR A 317 -11.11 -18.12 -12.14
C TYR A 317 -9.88 -18.32 -11.23
N GLY A 318 -10.03 -18.07 -9.92
CA GLY A 318 -9.03 -18.50 -8.95
C GLY A 318 -8.88 -20.02 -8.96
N ALA A 319 -7.76 -20.54 -8.45
CA ALA A 319 -7.40 -21.94 -8.67
C ALA A 319 -8.41 -22.94 -8.07
N ASN A 320 -9.02 -22.62 -6.93
CA ASN A 320 -10.01 -23.50 -6.29
C ASN A 320 -11.37 -23.42 -7.00
N SER A 321 -11.83 -22.23 -7.34
CA SER A 321 -13.08 -22.07 -8.10
C SER A 321 -12.99 -22.65 -9.51
N ALA A 322 -11.82 -22.52 -10.16
CA ALA A 322 -11.57 -23.16 -11.45
C ALA A 322 -11.62 -24.69 -11.33
N ARG A 323 -11.05 -25.25 -10.25
CA ARG A 323 -11.14 -26.69 -9.96
C ARG A 323 -12.57 -27.13 -9.77
N GLN A 324 -13.35 -26.41 -8.97
CA GLN A 324 -14.75 -26.71 -8.72
C GLN A 324 -15.56 -26.76 -10.03
N ARG A 325 -15.49 -25.70 -10.85
CA ARG A 325 -16.21 -25.68 -12.15
C ARG A 325 -15.78 -26.81 -13.08
N TYR A 326 -14.50 -27.16 -13.07
CA TYR A 326 -14.00 -28.29 -13.85
C TYR A 326 -14.62 -29.61 -13.38
N GLU A 327 -14.64 -29.86 -12.07
CA GLU A 327 -15.29 -31.04 -11.48
C GLU A 327 -16.78 -31.07 -11.83
N ASP A 328 -17.49 -29.94 -11.68
CA ASP A 328 -18.91 -29.82 -12.02
C ASP A 328 -19.17 -30.14 -13.50
N THR A 329 -18.29 -29.70 -14.41
CA THR A 329 -18.40 -29.96 -15.85
C THR A 329 -18.21 -31.46 -16.16
N LEU A 330 -17.27 -32.12 -15.51
CA LEU A 330 -17.05 -33.56 -15.68
C LEU A 330 -18.25 -34.37 -15.19
N LEU A 331 -18.76 -34.05 -14.01
CA LEU A 331 -19.89 -34.75 -13.40
C LEU A 331 -21.18 -34.53 -14.19
N ALA A 332 -21.43 -33.30 -14.64
CA ALA A 332 -22.58 -32.97 -15.48
C ALA A 332 -22.55 -33.75 -16.80
N ALA A 333 -21.39 -33.82 -17.46
CA ALA A 333 -21.22 -34.56 -18.70
C ALA A 333 -21.45 -36.08 -18.53
N ALA A 334 -21.05 -36.65 -17.39
CA ALA A 334 -21.30 -38.06 -17.08
C ALA A 334 -22.75 -38.37 -16.71
N SER A 335 -23.49 -37.37 -16.21
CA SER A 335 -24.92 -37.49 -15.87
C SER A 335 -25.87 -37.21 -17.05
N ALA A 336 -25.35 -36.72 -18.18
CA ALA A 336 -26.17 -36.45 -19.36
C ALA A 336 -26.69 -37.78 -19.96
N PRO A 337 -28.00 -37.91 -20.22
CA PRO A 337 -28.53 -39.09 -20.89
C PRO A 337 -27.88 -39.19 -22.27
N ALA A 338 -27.27 -40.34 -22.57
CA ALA A 338 -26.71 -40.60 -23.89
C ALA A 338 -27.83 -40.38 -24.92
N THR A 339 -27.66 -39.39 -25.80
CA THR A 339 -28.55 -39.21 -26.95
C THR A 339 -28.42 -40.46 -27.80
N VAL A 340 -29.39 -41.37 -27.66
CA VAL A 340 -29.56 -42.49 -28.56
C VAL A 340 -29.88 -41.85 -29.92
N VAL A 341 -28.87 -41.77 -30.78
CA VAL A 341 -29.09 -41.51 -32.20
C VAL A 341 -29.83 -42.74 -32.70
N ALA A 342 -31.17 -42.65 -32.71
CA ALA A 342 -32.01 -43.64 -33.36
C ALA A 342 -31.71 -43.56 -34.86
N VAL A 343 -30.83 -44.44 -35.33
CA VAL A 343 -30.70 -44.75 -36.75
C VAL A 343 -31.99 -45.45 -37.13
N GLY A 344 -32.96 -44.67 -37.57
CA GLY A 344 -34.23 -45.17 -38.06
C GLY A 344 -34.00 -45.97 -39.33
N ASN A 345 -34.17 -47.29 -39.24
CA ASN A 345 -34.48 -48.11 -40.39
C ASN A 345 -35.47 -49.22 -39.99
N LEU A 346 -36.64 -49.11 -40.62
CA LEU A 346 -37.50 -50.16 -41.15
C LEU A 346 -38.48 -50.93 -40.23
N THR A 347 -39.74 -50.72 -40.62
CA THR A 347 -40.85 -51.68 -40.80
C THR A 347 -41.69 -52.09 -39.60
N ALA A 348 -42.97 -51.74 -39.75
CA ALA A 348 -44.08 -52.02 -38.87
C ALA A 348 -44.64 -53.45 -39.06
N SER A 349 -45.45 -53.82 -38.06
CA SER A 349 -46.42 -54.93 -38.00
C SER A 349 -45.89 -56.33 -37.69
N ASN A 350 -46.09 -56.80 -36.45
CA ASN A 350 -47.31 -57.51 -36.07
C ASN A 350 -47.41 -57.73 -34.55
N ALA A 351 -48.66 -57.73 -34.07
CA ALA A 351 -49.05 -57.72 -32.66
C ALA A 351 -48.98 -59.12 -32.00
N THR A 352 -48.78 -59.17 -30.66
CA THR A 352 -49.71 -59.82 -29.70
C THR A 352 -49.27 -59.76 -28.22
N ARG A 353 -50.25 -59.45 -27.35
CA ARG A 353 -50.42 -59.65 -25.89
C ARG A 353 -49.72 -58.70 -24.88
N PRO A 354 -50.49 -58.11 -23.93
CA PRO A 354 -49.95 -57.27 -22.86
C PRO A 354 -49.55 -58.11 -21.65
N ALA A 355 -48.25 -58.17 -21.36
CA ALA A 355 -47.76 -58.60 -20.05
C ALA A 355 -47.64 -57.38 -19.14
N ARG A 356 -48.25 -57.49 -17.96
CA ARG A 356 -48.22 -56.54 -16.84
C ARG A 356 -46.77 -56.09 -16.58
N PRO A 357 -46.46 -54.78 -16.54
CA PRO A 357 -45.09 -54.35 -16.25
C PRO A 357 -44.78 -54.66 -14.79
N LEU A 358 -43.85 -55.59 -14.55
CA LEU A 358 -43.11 -55.57 -13.30
C LEU A 358 -42.44 -54.20 -13.22
N ALA A 359 -42.74 -53.45 -12.16
CA ALA A 359 -42.03 -52.22 -11.87
C ALA A 359 -40.52 -52.52 -11.89
N PRO A 360 -39.70 -51.82 -12.69
CA PRO A 360 -38.27 -51.95 -12.57
C PRO A 360 -37.90 -51.57 -11.14
N ALA A 361 -37.15 -52.44 -10.47
CA ALA A 361 -36.47 -52.08 -9.24
C ALA A 361 -35.78 -50.71 -9.44
N PRO A 362 -35.81 -49.80 -8.45
CA PRO A 362 -35.07 -48.56 -8.58
C PRO A 362 -33.63 -48.92 -8.95
N PRO A 363 -33.05 -48.34 -10.00
CA PRO A 363 -31.67 -48.63 -10.33
C PRO A 363 -30.87 -48.32 -9.07
N LEU A 364 -30.12 -49.30 -8.58
CA LEU A 364 -28.98 -49.02 -7.73
C LEU A 364 -28.06 -48.15 -8.58
N THR A 365 -28.23 -46.83 -8.50
CA THR A 365 -27.45 -45.86 -9.24
C THR A 365 -26.04 -45.90 -8.67
N MET A 366 -25.25 -46.87 -9.15
CA MET A 366 -23.80 -46.87 -8.97
C MET A 366 -23.32 -45.50 -9.43
N SER A 367 -22.88 -44.69 -8.46
CA SER A 367 -22.41 -43.34 -8.75
C SER A 367 -21.26 -43.43 -9.75
N PRO A 368 -21.30 -42.68 -10.87
CA PRO A 368 -20.35 -42.87 -11.95
C PRO A 368 -18.93 -42.58 -11.46
N SER A 369 -17.99 -43.44 -11.88
CA SER A 369 -16.56 -43.23 -11.68
C SER A 369 -15.95 -42.63 -12.95
N ILE A 370 -15.47 -41.38 -12.87
CA ILE A 370 -15.05 -40.58 -14.02
C ILE A 370 -13.53 -40.41 -13.98
N ALA A 371 -12.87 -40.74 -15.09
CA ALA A 371 -11.44 -40.51 -15.25
C ALA A 371 -11.11 -39.00 -15.32
N ASP A 372 -10.24 -38.55 -14.41
CA ASP A 372 -9.76 -37.19 -14.31
C ASP A 372 -8.23 -37.10 -14.55
N PRO A 373 -7.78 -36.62 -15.71
CA PRO A 373 -6.36 -36.46 -16.01
C PRO A 373 -5.66 -35.39 -15.17
N CYS A 374 -6.42 -34.53 -14.49
CA CYS A 374 -5.89 -33.47 -13.65
C CYS A 374 -5.66 -33.88 -12.18
N LEU A 375 -5.89 -35.15 -11.83
CA LEU A 375 -5.57 -35.73 -10.53
C LEU A 375 -4.43 -36.77 -10.66
N PRO A 376 -3.58 -36.94 -9.63
CA PRO A 376 -2.57 -38.00 -9.60
C PRO A 376 -3.15 -39.41 -9.82
N PRO A 377 -2.44 -40.32 -10.52
CA PRO A 377 -2.88 -41.68 -10.78
C PRO A 377 -3.27 -42.42 -9.51
N GLY A 378 -4.46 -43.04 -9.50
CA GLY A 378 -4.96 -43.82 -8.36
C GLY A 378 -5.61 -42.98 -7.24
N LEU A 379 -5.51 -41.66 -7.26
CA LEU A 379 -6.27 -40.81 -6.34
C LEU A 379 -7.76 -40.87 -6.68
N THR A 380 -8.59 -41.26 -5.71
CA THR A 380 -10.06 -41.18 -5.82
C THR A 380 -10.60 -40.02 -4.99
N VAL A 381 -11.42 -39.17 -5.61
CA VAL A 381 -12.06 -38.02 -4.96
C VAL A 381 -13.58 -38.16 -5.07
N ALA A 382 -14.25 -38.40 -3.94
CA ALA A 382 -15.70 -38.47 -3.87
C ALA A 382 -16.35 -37.09 -4.01
N ARG A 383 -17.45 -37.03 -4.77
CA ARG A 383 -18.27 -35.83 -4.99
C ARG A 383 -19.75 -36.16 -5.01
N ALA A 384 -20.58 -35.15 -4.77
CA ALA A 384 -22.01 -35.27 -5.06
C ALA A 384 -22.17 -35.57 -6.56
N GLY A 385 -22.78 -36.71 -6.90
CA GLY A 385 -22.99 -37.14 -8.28
C GLY A 385 -21.94 -38.10 -8.86
N GLY A 386 -20.90 -38.51 -8.11
CA GLY A 386 -19.90 -39.46 -8.63
C GLY A 386 -18.58 -39.51 -7.86
N ALA A 387 -17.65 -40.30 -8.39
CA ALA A 387 -16.25 -40.31 -7.96
C ALA A 387 -15.34 -39.92 -9.12
N LEU A 388 -14.31 -39.13 -8.85
CA LEU A 388 -13.27 -38.79 -9.82
C LEU A 388 -12.02 -39.63 -9.56
N ILE A 389 -11.54 -40.35 -10.57
CA ILE A 389 -10.36 -41.22 -10.49
C ILE A 389 -9.23 -40.59 -11.28
N GLY A 390 -8.11 -40.30 -10.61
CA GLY A 390 -6.96 -39.67 -11.23
C GLY A 390 -6.23 -40.57 -12.21
N THR A 391 -5.85 -40.01 -13.36
CA THR A 391 -5.04 -40.69 -14.39
C THR A 391 -3.69 -40.03 -14.65
N GLY A 392 -3.41 -38.86 -14.08
CA GLY A 392 -2.10 -38.21 -14.13
C GLY A 392 -1.65 -37.70 -15.49
N ASN A 393 -2.53 -37.61 -16.49
CA ASN A 393 -2.15 -37.19 -17.84
C ASN A 393 -2.14 -35.66 -17.98
N PHE A 394 -0.98 -35.03 -17.74
CA PHE A 394 -0.86 -33.56 -17.78
C PHE A 394 -1.26 -32.94 -19.12
N SER A 395 -0.95 -33.59 -20.25
CA SER A 395 -1.31 -33.08 -21.59
C SER A 395 -2.83 -33.11 -21.81
N GLN A 396 -3.50 -34.19 -21.40
CA GLN A 396 -4.95 -34.29 -21.48
C GLN A 396 -5.62 -33.34 -20.47
N CYS A 397 -5.05 -33.18 -19.28
CA CYS A 397 -5.50 -32.18 -18.31
C CYS A 397 -5.48 -30.79 -18.95
N MET A 398 -4.34 -30.36 -19.49
CA MET A 398 -4.22 -29.08 -20.21
C MET A 398 -5.30 -28.90 -21.27
N GLN A 399 -5.54 -29.90 -22.12
CA GLN A 399 -6.58 -29.84 -23.16
C GLN A 399 -7.98 -29.61 -22.58
N ARG A 400 -8.33 -30.29 -21.47
CA ARG A 400 -9.62 -30.12 -20.81
C ARG A 400 -9.78 -28.75 -20.12
N LEU A 401 -8.68 -28.09 -19.76
CA LEU A 401 -8.72 -26.78 -19.11
C LEU A 401 -8.84 -25.61 -20.11
N LEU A 402 -8.42 -25.77 -21.37
CA LEU A 402 -8.44 -24.68 -22.35
C LEU A 402 -9.85 -24.10 -22.59
N PRO A 403 -10.93 -24.89 -22.72
CA PRO A 403 -12.28 -24.35 -22.90
C PRO A 403 -12.75 -23.48 -21.72
N LEU A 404 -12.30 -23.77 -20.50
CA LEU A 404 -12.69 -23.01 -19.31
C LEU A 404 -12.20 -21.56 -19.34
N LEU A 405 -11.19 -21.23 -20.16
CA LEU A 405 -10.71 -19.86 -20.35
C LEU A 405 -11.74 -18.96 -21.05
N GLY A 406 -12.73 -19.54 -21.74
CA GLY A 406 -13.80 -18.79 -22.41
C GLY A 406 -13.29 -17.83 -23.50
N ARG A 407 -12.22 -18.24 -24.21
CA ARG A 407 -11.57 -17.41 -25.25
C ARG A 407 -12.40 -17.23 -26.52
N GLU A 408 -13.37 -18.10 -26.74
CA GLU A 408 -14.27 -18.06 -27.90
C GLU A 408 -15.38 -17.02 -27.76
N ARG A 409 -15.51 -16.41 -26.56
CA ARG A 409 -16.47 -15.33 -26.37
C ARG A 409 -16.13 -14.13 -27.28
N PRO A 410 -17.15 -13.44 -27.82
CA PRO A 410 -16.94 -12.27 -28.66
C PRO A 410 -16.02 -11.24 -27.99
N CYS A 411 -15.12 -10.68 -28.79
CA CYS A 411 -14.17 -9.66 -28.36
C CYS A 411 -14.59 -8.32 -28.96
N GLU A 412 -15.12 -7.43 -28.12
CA GLU A 412 -15.62 -6.11 -28.55
C GLU A 412 -14.49 -5.24 -29.12
N GLN A 413 -13.30 -5.29 -28.52
CA GLN A 413 -12.11 -4.57 -28.97
C GLN A 413 -10.88 -5.47 -28.84
N GLN A 414 -10.20 -5.76 -29.95
CA GLN A 414 -8.94 -6.51 -29.92
C GLN A 414 -7.79 -5.65 -29.34
N PRO A 415 -6.78 -6.27 -28.69
CA PRO A 415 -6.70 -7.69 -28.37
C PRO A 415 -7.50 -8.07 -27.10
N CYS A 416 -8.01 -9.29 -27.04
CA CYS A 416 -8.69 -9.82 -25.84
C CYS A 416 -7.93 -10.98 -25.16
N SER A 417 -8.15 -11.07 -23.85
CA SER A 417 -7.64 -12.11 -22.95
C SER A 417 -8.70 -13.20 -22.69
N LEU A 418 -8.95 -13.56 -21.44
CA LEU A 418 -10.00 -14.53 -21.07
C LEU A 418 -11.37 -13.88 -21.22
N LEU A 419 -12.41 -14.70 -21.42
CA LEU A 419 -13.80 -14.27 -21.47
C LEU A 419 -14.14 -13.19 -22.52
N GLY A 420 -13.32 -13.02 -23.56
CA GLY A 420 -13.50 -11.94 -24.54
C GLY A 420 -13.24 -10.54 -23.98
N ARG A 421 -12.60 -10.42 -22.81
CA ARG A 421 -12.27 -9.11 -22.21
C ARG A 421 -11.07 -8.49 -22.90
N HIS A 422 -11.23 -7.25 -23.38
CA HIS A 422 -10.13 -6.47 -23.93
C HIS A 422 -8.97 -6.40 -22.94
N GLN A 423 -7.74 -6.57 -23.43
CA GLN A 423 -6.51 -6.40 -22.68
C GLN A 423 -5.54 -5.59 -23.56
N PRO A 424 -5.09 -4.40 -23.13
CA PRO A 424 -4.11 -3.62 -23.87
C PRO A 424 -2.85 -4.45 -24.18
N PRO A 425 -2.23 -4.29 -25.36
CA PRO A 425 -0.99 -4.99 -25.69
C PRO A 425 0.06 -4.81 -24.59
N ILE A 426 0.64 -5.91 -24.13
CA ILE A 426 1.74 -5.89 -23.18
C ILE A 426 3.06 -5.77 -23.96
N ASP A 427 3.85 -4.75 -23.68
CA ASP A 427 5.24 -4.67 -24.15
C ASP A 427 6.08 -5.67 -23.34
N PHE A 428 6.11 -6.93 -23.79
CA PHE A 428 6.86 -8.02 -23.16
C PHE A 428 8.39 -7.81 -23.22
N VAL A 429 8.88 -6.86 -24.02
CA VAL A 429 10.30 -6.50 -24.02
C VAL A 429 10.61 -5.63 -22.82
N LYS A 430 9.74 -4.66 -22.50
CA LYS A 430 9.99 -3.66 -21.45
C LYS A 430 9.41 -4.01 -20.08
N THR A 431 8.31 -4.76 -20.05
CA THR A 431 7.53 -4.98 -18.84
C THR A 431 8.01 -6.23 -18.12
N GLU A 432 8.18 -6.13 -16.81
CA GLU A 432 8.43 -7.24 -15.89
C GLU A 432 7.12 -7.62 -15.21
N PHE A 433 6.94 -8.90 -14.89
CA PHE A 433 5.78 -9.37 -14.14
C PHE A 433 6.19 -10.21 -12.94
N ILE A 434 5.48 -10.00 -11.83
CA ILE A 434 5.58 -10.85 -10.65
C ILE A 434 4.26 -11.57 -10.41
N GLY A 435 4.34 -12.88 -10.21
CA GLY A 435 3.24 -13.77 -9.84
C GLY A 435 3.23 -14.08 -8.35
N PHE A 436 2.11 -13.86 -7.68
CA PHE A 436 1.92 -14.20 -6.27
C PHE A 436 0.93 -15.36 -6.08
N SER A 437 0.74 -15.76 -4.82
CA SER A 437 -0.23 -16.79 -4.41
C SER A 437 -0.02 -18.10 -5.17
N GLU A 438 -0.98 -18.57 -5.97
CA GLU A 438 -0.88 -19.86 -6.66
C GLU A 438 0.27 -19.93 -7.67
N TYR A 439 0.75 -18.81 -8.22
CA TYR A 439 1.99 -18.82 -9.01
C TYR A 439 3.21 -19.20 -8.19
N TRP A 440 3.30 -18.77 -6.92
CA TRP A 440 4.35 -19.18 -5.99
C TRP A 440 4.14 -20.60 -5.48
N TYR A 441 2.94 -20.91 -4.98
CA TYR A 441 2.65 -22.20 -4.35
C TYR A 441 2.79 -23.36 -5.33
N CYS A 442 2.29 -23.22 -6.57
CA CYS A 442 2.41 -24.27 -7.58
C CYS A 442 3.84 -24.47 -8.05
N MET A 443 4.70 -23.45 -8.02
CA MET A 443 6.11 -23.59 -8.40
C MET A 443 6.97 -24.08 -7.25
N THR A 444 6.61 -23.80 -6.00
CA THR A 444 7.52 -23.97 -4.87
C THR A 444 7.19 -25.17 -3.99
N ASP A 445 5.91 -25.37 -3.63
CA ASP A 445 5.55 -26.22 -2.48
C ASP A 445 5.95 -27.70 -2.69
N VAL A 446 5.87 -28.17 -3.93
CA VAL A 446 6.20 -29.55 -4.31
C VAL A 446 7.18 -29.66 -5.47
N LEU A 447 7.32 -28.63 -6.31
CA LEU A 447 8.25 -28.66 -7.44
C LEU A 447 9.62 -28.05 -7.10
N GLY A 448 9.72 -27.18 -6.08
CA GLY A 448 10.99 -26.54 -5.71
C GLY A 448 11.56 -25.56 -6.75
N MET A 449 10.70 -24.99 -7.59
CA MET A 449 11.05 -24.15 -8.75
C MET A 449 10.58 -22.69 -8.62
N GLY A 450 10.40 -22.18 -7.41
CA GLY A 450 10.04 -20.77 -7.18
C GLY A 450 11.09 -19.80 -7.74
N GLY A 451 10.68 -18.55 -8.00
CA GLY A 451 11.56 -17.52 -8.57
C GLY A 451 11.39 -17.37 -10.08
N HIS A 452 12.50 -17.32 -10.82
CA HIS A 452 12.47 -17.13 -12.28
C HIS A 452 11.73 -18.25 -12.99
N TYR A 453 10.73 -17.86 -13.79
CA TYR A 453 9.92 -18.82 -14.53
C TYR A 453 10.57 -19.22 -15.86
N ASP A 454 10.58 -20.52 -16.12
CA ASP A 454 10.89 -21.12 -17.41
C ASP A 454 9.78 -22.08 -17.84
N TYR A 455 9.18 -21.83 -19.00
CA TYR A 455 8.04 -22.59 -19.50
C TYR A 455 8.32 -24.09 -19.64
N LEU A 456 9.48 -24.46 -20.23
CA LEU A 456 9.81 -25.85 -20.54
C LEU A 456 10.07 -26.65 -19.26
N SER A 457 10.89 -26.08 -18.37
CA SER A 457 11.25 -26.70 -17.10
C SER A 457 10.03 -26.86 -16.20
N TYR A 458 9.20 -25.82 -16.09
CA TYR A 458 7.98 -25.87 -15.28
C TYR A 458 6.99 -26.91 -15.83
N ARG A 459 6.74 -26.91 -17.15
CA ARG A 459 5.86 -27.89 -17.80
C ARG A 459 6.35 -29.32 -17.57
N ALA A 460 7.65 -29.57 -17.69
CA ALA A 460 8.23 -30.89 -17.49
C ALA A 460 8.11 -31.35 -16.03
N ALA A 461 8.39 -30.47 -15.07
CA ALA A 461 8.25 -30.78 -13.65
C ALA A 461 6.80 -31.05 -13.24
N ALA A 462 5.86 -30.22 -13.72
CA ALA A 462 4.43 -30.42 -13.48
C ALA A 462 3.95 -31.76 -14.09
N ALA A 463 4.38 -32.10 -15.31
CA ALA A 463 4.03 -33.37 -15.93
C ALA A 463 4.59 -34.58 -15.17
N ARG A 464 5.83 -34.51 -14.67
CA ARG A 464 6.42 -35.57 -13.83
C ARG A 464 5.66 -35.75 -12.52
N TYR A 465 5.32 -34.64 -11.85
CA TYR A 465 4.51 -34.68 -10.64
C TYR A 465 3.16 -35.33 -10.89
N CYS A 466 2.46 -34.90 -11.95
CA CYS A 466 1.18 -35.47 -12.34
C CYS A 466 1.23 -36.97 -12.65
N ALA A 467 2.32 -37.46 -13.24
CA ALA A 467 2.47 -38.88 -13.57
C ALA A 467 2.84 -39.76 -12.36
N THR A 468 3.12 -39.18 -11.20
CA THR A 468 3.50 -39.93 -9.99
C THR A 468 2.26 -40.50 -9.30
N GLY A 469 2.24 -41.81 -9.07
CA GLY A 469 1.12 -42.50 -8.42
C GLY A 469 0.82 -41.96 -7.02
N TRP A 470 -0.46 -41.93 -6.65
CA TRP A 470 -0.93 -41.34 -5.40
C TRP A 470 -0.27 -41.94 -4.15
N ASP A 471 -0.13 -43.27 -4.09
CA ASP A 471 0.52 -43.96 -2.96
C ASP A 471 1.97 -43.49 -2.75
N GLN A 472 2.70 -43.23 -3.85
CA GLN A 472 4.06 -42.72 -3.79
C GLN A 472 4.08 -41.26 -3.33
N LEU A 473 3.13 -40.42 -3.78
CA LEU A 473 3.01 -39.04 -3.31
C LEU A 473 2.67 -38.98 -1.82
N GLU A 474 1.78 -39.86 -1.33
CA GLU A 474 1.48 -39.95 0.10
C GLU A 474 2.69 -40.37 0.91
N LYS A 475 3.46 -41.35 0.43
CA LYS A 475 4.71 -41.78 1.05
C LYS A 475 5.70 -40.62 1.10
N ASP A 476 5.94 -39.94 -0.01
CA ASP A 476 6.85 -38.78 -0.08
C ASP A 476 6.42 -37.64 0.84
N TYR A 477 5.11 -37.42 1.01
CA TYR A 477 4.57 -36.46 1.97
C TYR A 477 4.85 -36.87 3.42
N ARG A 478 4.61 -38.14 3.79
CA ARG A 478 4.93 -38.68 5.13
C ARG A 478 6.43 -38.63 5.42
N ASP A 479 7.25 -38.86 4.41
CA ASP A 479 8.71 -38.76 4.45
C ASP A 479 9.21 -37.29 4.45
N LYS A 480 8.31 -36.31 4.55
CA LYS A 480 8.60 -34.86 4.61
C LYS A 480 9.38 -34.33 3.41
N LYS A 481 9.25 -34.94 2.23
CA LYS A 481 9.84 -34.42 0.98
C LYS A 481 9.17 -33.13 0.50
N PHE A 482 7.94 -32.88 0.95
CA PHE A 482 7.16 -31.67 0.62
C PHE A 482 6.84 -30.85 1.88
N PRO A 483 7.84 -30.25 2.56
CA PRO A 483 7.66 -29.64 3.88
C PRO A 483 6.76 -28.40 3.90
N LYS A 484 6.46 -27.82 2.73
CA LYS A 484 5.61 -26.62 2.58
C LYS A 484 4.19 -26.95 2.12
N ALA A 485 3.94 -28.17 1.65
CA ALA A 485 2.66 -28.58 1.12
C ALA A 485 1.74 -29.06 2.25
N ASP A 486 0.44 -28.81 2.12
CA ASP A 486 -0.60 -29.52 2.87
C ASP A 486 -1.23 -30.62 1.99
N TRP A 487 -2.15 -31.38 2.57
CA TRP A 487 -2.84 -32.46 1.87
C TRP A 487 -3.64 -31.97 0.66
N HIS A 488 -4.19 -30.75 0.72
CA HIS A 488 -4.94 -30.15 -0.38
C HIS A 488 -4.01 -29.79 -1.55
N ARG A 489 -2.83 -29.20 -1.26
CA ARG A 489 -1.77 -28.93 -2.24
C ARG A 489 -1.34 -30.23 -2.91
N LEU A 490 -1.11 -31.30 -2.17
CA LEU A 490 -0.70 -32.59 -2.73
C LEU A 490 -1.74 -33.14 -3.72
N LYS A 491 -3.02 -33.14 -3.35
CA LYS A 491 -4.11 -33.63 -4.21
C LYS A 491 -4.28 -32.83 -5.49
N PHE A 492 -4.29 -31.50 -5.38
CA PHE A 492 -4.71 -30.63 -6.48
C PHE A 492 -3.57 -29.94 -7.22
N GLN A 493 -2.30 -30.23 -6.87
CA GLN A 493 -1.15 -29.66 -7.55
C GLN A 493 -1.23 -29.88 -9.06
N CYS A 494 -1.55 -31.09 -9.52
CA CYS A 494 -1.55 -31.40 -10.95
C CYS A 494 -2.50 -30.46 -11.73
N PHE A 495 -3.76 -30.35 -11.28
CA PHE A 495 -4.74 -29.40 -11.80
C PHE A 495 -4.24 -27.96 -11.73
N LYS A 496 -3.80 -27.50 -10.55
CA LYS A 496 -3.43 -26.10 -10.34
C LYS A 496 -2.21 -25.71 -11.18
N SER A 497 -1.25 -26.63 -11.35
CA SER A 497 -0.10 -26.42 -12.20
C SER A 497 -0.47 -26.24 -13.67
N ALA A 498 -1.39 -27.06 -14.16
CA ALA A 498 -1.94 -26.93 -15.51
C ALA A 498 -2.74 -25.62 -15.65
N TRP A 499 -3.54 -25.27 -14.64
CA TRP A 499 -4.35 -24.07 -14.64
C TRP A 499 -3.53 -22.78 -14.73
N ILE A 500 -2.47 -22.63 -13.92
CA ILE A 500 -1.65 -21.41 -13.98
C ILE A 500 -0.94 -21.26 -15.33
N LEU A 501 -0.56 -22.37 -15.96
CA LEU A 501 0.05 -22.39 -17.30
C LEU A 501 -0.99 -22.03 -18.38
N ALA A 502 -2.19 -22.60 -18.29
CA ALA A 502 -3.32 -22.28 -19.17
C ALA A 502 -3.66 -20.79 -19.09
N VAL A 503 -3.82 -20.24 -17.88
CA VAL A 503 -4.09 -18.82 -17.67
C VAL A 503 -2.95 -17.94 -18.22
N LEU A 504 -1.69 -18.22 -17.86
CA LEU A 504 -0.56 -17.38 -18.25
C LEU A 504 -0.34 -17.33 -19.77
N HIS A 505 -0.24 -18.50 -20.42
CA HIS A 505 0.16 -18.58 -21.83
C HIS A 505 -1.01 -18.59 -22.81
N TYR A 506 -2.13 -19.19 -22.43
CA TYR A 506 -3.28 -19.29 -23.34
C TYR A 506 -4.31 -18.21 -23.04
N GLY A 507 -4.54 -17.85 -21.78
CA GLY A 507 -5.47 -16.79 -21.39
C GLY A 507 -4.88 -15.39 -21.62
N LEU A 508 -3.80 -15.08 -20.91
CA LEU A 508 -3.15 -13.76 -20.90
C LEU A 508 -2.13 -13.58 -22.04
N ARG A 509 -1.89 -14.64 -22.83
CA ARG A 509 -1.03 -14.65 -24.03
C ARG A 509 0.43 -14.28 -23.77
N PHE A 510 0.96 -14.60 -22.59
CA PHE A 510 2.40 -14.45 -22.35
C PHE A 510 3.17 -15.37 -23.32
N PRO A 511 4.22 -14.87 -24.01
CA PRO A 511 5.08 -15.71 -24.84
C PRO A 511 5.74 -16.81 -24.00
N ARG A 512 5.88 -18.01 -24.56
CA ARG A 512 6.52 -19.14 -23.86
C ARG A 512 8.01 -18.93 -23.59
N ASN A 513 8.65 -18.05 -24.38
CA ASN A 513 10.04 -17.64 -24.21
C ASN A 513 10.21 -16.40 -23.31
N TYR A 514 9.14 -15.89 -22.70
CA TYR A 514 9.21 -14.73 -21.82
C TYR A 514 9.99 -15.06 -20.53
N ARG A 515 11.09 -14.32 -20.29
CA ARG A 515 12.05 -14.57 -19.18
C ARG A 515 11.88 -13.62 -17.99
N ARG A 516 11.03 -12.60 -18.11
CA ARG A 516 10.87 -11.54 -17.09
C ARG A 516 9.65 -11.76 -16.18
N PHE A 517 9.21 -13.01 -16.05
CA PHE A 517 8.21 -13.43 -15.08
C PHE A 517 8.90 -14.09 -13.88
N GLN A 518 8.54 -13.65 -12.67
CA GLN A 518 9.03 -14.26 -11.44
C GLN A 518 7.87 -14.62 -10.52
N SER A 519 7.89 -15.82 -9.94
CA SER A 519 7.00 -16.15 -8.82
C SER A 519 7.70 -15.83 -7.51
N VAL A 520 7.02 -15.11 -6.59
CA VAL A 520 7.59 -14.79 -5.29
C VAL A 520 6.54 -14.89 -4.18
N SER A 521 6.97 -15.24 -2.97
CA SER A 521 6.18 -15.01 -1.75
C SER A 521 6.58 -13.74 -1.00
N ALA A 522 7.77 -13.21 -1.27
CA ALA A 522 8.33 -12.07 -0.57
C ALA A 522 9.28 -11.27 -1.47
N ILE A 523 9.37 -9.96 -1.25
CA ILE A 523 10.32 -9.04 -1.87
C ILE A 523 11.14 -8.40 -0.74
N HIS A 524 12.47 -8.50 -0.83
CA HIS A 524 13.40 -7.99 0.20
C HIS A 524 13.06 -8.49 1.62
N GLY A 525 12.61 -9.75 1.73
CA GLY A 525 12.20 -10.37 3.00
C GLY A 525 10.77 -10.03 3.45
N THR A 526 10.12 -9.03 2.85
CA THR A 526 8.73 -8.68 3.16
C THR A 526 7.77 -9.54 2.35
N GLU A 527 6.87 -10.26 3.03
CA GLU A 527 5.82 -11.03 2.37
C GLU A 527 4.96 -10.12 1.49
N VAL A 528 4.74 -10.51 0.23
CA VAL A 528 3.96 -9.68 -0.69
C VAL A 528 2.49 -9.95 -0.49
N GLN A 529 1.80 -8.97 0.07
CA GLN A 529 0.38 -9.02 0.39
C GLN A 529 -0.26 -7.70 -0.02
N TRP A 530 -1.35 -7.76 -0.79
CA TRP A 530 -2.05 -6.57 -1.29
C TRP A 530 -2.49 -5.63 -0.15
N THR A 531 -2.62 -6.13 1.08
CA THR A 531 -2.98 -5.35 2.26
C THR A 531 -1.99 -4.22 2.57
N LEU A 532 -0.70 -4.36 2.23
CA LEU A 532 0.28 -3.27 2.39
C LEU A 532 -0.02 -2.10 1.44
N GLY A 533 -0.36 -2.39 0.19
CA GLY A 533 -0.79 -1.38 -0.78
C GLY A 533 -2.14 -0.76 -0.41
N ALA A 534 -3.04 -1.54 0.20
CA ALA A 534 -4.31 -1.04 0.71
C ALA A 534 -4.10 -0.03 1.85
N ILE A 535 -3.28 -0.35 2.86
CA ILE A 535 -3.00 0.59 3.94
C ILE A 535 -2.28 1.82 3.42
N LEU A 536 -1.26 1.67 2.57
CA LEU A 536 -0.50 2.79 1.98
C LEU A 536 -1.42 3.75 1.20
N HIS A 537 -2.32 3.20 0.39
CA HIS A 537 -3.28 4.00 -0.36
C HIS A 537 -4.28 4.71 0.55
N ARG A 538 -4.80 4.03 1.58
CA ARG A 538 -5.82 4.60 2.48
C ARG A 538 -5.27 5.64 3.45
N THR A 539 -3.99 5.53 3.81
CA THR A 539 -3.30 6.47 4.70
C THR A 539 -2.48 7.53 3.96
N ARG A 540 -2.61 7.65 2.62
CA ARG A 540 -1.84 8.60 1.79
C ARG A 540 -1.91 10.06 2.23
N TYR A 541 -2.98 10.45 2.91
CA TYR A 541 -3.19 11.82 3.39
C TYR A 541 -2.56 12.10 4.77
N PHE A 542 -2.14 11.07 5.51
CA PHE A 542 -1.59 11.25 6.86
C PHE A 542 -0.34 12.15 6.90
N PRO A 543 0.58 12.11 5.90
CA PRO A 543 1.68 13.05 5.81
C PRO A 543 1.30 14.53 5.82
N LEU A 544 0.07 14.90 5.38
CA LEU A 544 -0.35 16.30 5.25
C LEU A 544 -0.23 17.07 6.57
N ARG A 545 -0.49 16.41 7.70
CA ARG A 545 -0.39 17.05 9.02
C ARG A 545 1.01 17.58 9.29
N GLU A 546 2.03 16.77 9.04
CA GLU A 546 3.43 17.16 9.26
C GLU A 546 3.93 18.11 8.17
N VAL A 547 3.52 17.89 6.92
CA VAL A 547 3.83 18.79 5.79
C VAL A 547 3.34 20.20 6.09
N GLN A 548 2.06 20.37 6.42
CA GLN A 548 1.46 21.68 6.71
C GLN A 548 2.09 22.34 7.94
N ARG A 549 2.39 21.56 8.98
CA ARG A 549 3.09 22.07 10.18
C ARG A 549 4.45 22.66 9.81
N LEU A 550 5.27 21.94 9.05
CA LEU A 550 6.59 22.41 8.64
C LEU A 550 6.52 23.58 7.65
N GLU A 551 5.49 23.63 6.81
CA GLU A 551 5.23 24.80 5.96
C GLU A 551 4.93 26.05 6.79
N LEU A 552 4.05 25.94 7.79
CA LEU A 552 3.72 27.04 8.70
C LEU A 552 4.96 27.49 9.49
N ASP A 553 5.78 26.56 9.96
CA ASP A 553 7.03 26.89 10.67
C ASP A 553 8.03 27.58 9.74
N ARG A 554 8.18 27.13 8.48
CA ARG A 554 9.01 27.80 7.48
C ARG A 554 8.51 29.22 7.16
N GLN A 555 7.20 29.41 7.04
CA GLN A 555 6.59 30.72 6.82
C GLN A 555 6.86 31.66 8.00
N ARG A 556 6.69 31.19 9.24
CA ARG A 556 7.03 31.95 10.45
C ARG A 556 8.50 32.34 10.49
N HIS A 557 9.41 31.42 10.15
CA HIS A 557 10.84 31.71 10.09
C HIS A 557 11.19 32.76 9.02
N ARG A 558 10.57 32.69 7.82
CA ARG A 558 10.72 33.72 6.78
C ARG A 558 10.23 35.09 7.25
N GLY A 559 9.05 35.15 7.88
CA GLY A 559 8.51 36.39 8.46
C GLY A 559 9.40 36.99 9.54
N ARG A 560 9.98 36.15 10.42
CA ARG A 560 10.92 36.59 11.46
C ARG A 560 12.25 37.12 10.90
N ARG A 561 12.74 36.53 9.81
CA ARG A 561 13.96 36.99 9.11
C ARG A 561 13.73 38.30 8.36
N SER A 562 12.57 38.46 7.72
CA SER A 562 12.17 39.70 7.04
C SER A 562 11.98 40.86 8.02
N SER A 563 11.30 40.62 9.15
CA SER A 563 11.15 41.63 10.21
C SER A 563 12.48 42.00 10.86
N SER A 564 13.38 41.04 11.09
CA SER A 564 14.73 41.32 11.58
C SER A 564 15.50 42.24 10.64
N LEU A 565 15.51 41.99 9.33
CA LEU A 565 16.16 42.87 8.35
C LEU A 565 15.56 44.27 8.34
N ALA A 566 14.23 44.39 8.36
CA ALA A 566 13.54 45.67 8.41
C ALA A 566 13.92 46.48 9.66
N SER A 567 14.01 45.82 10.82
CA SER A 567 14.48 46.45 12.06
C SER A 567 15.92 46.93 11.93
N THR A 568 16.84 46.16 11.33
CA THR A 568 18.24 46.60 11.15
C THR A 568 18.34 47.85 10.28
N TYR A 569 17.54 47.94 9.20
CA TYR A 569 17.48 49.15 8.36
C TYR A 569 16.95 50.37 9.12
N GLN A 570 15.94 50.20 9.97
CA GLN A 570 15.44 51.27 10.84
C GLN A 570 16.50 51.75 11.84
N TYR A 571 17.27 50.84 12.45
CA TYR A 571 18.37 51.21 13.35
C TYR A 571 19.50 51.97 12.63
N LEU A 572 19.85 51.55 11.40
CA LEU A 572 20.86 52.24 10.58
C LEU A 572 20.41 53.65 10.17
N LEU A 573 19.14 53.82 9.79
CA LEU A 573 18.56 55.13 9.48
C LEU A 573 18.54 56.04 10.71
N LEU A 574 18.22 55.50 11.89
CA LEU A 574 18.25 56.23 13.14
C LEU A 574 19.69 56.69 13.46
N LEU A 575 20.67 55.80 13.38
CA LEU A 575 22.09 56.13 13.60
C LEU A 575 22.60 57.20 12.63
N LEU A 576 22.23 57.09 11.35
CA LEU A 576 22.57 58.10 10.34
C LEU A 576 21.95 59.46 10.70
N SER A 577 20.68 59.49 11.11
CA SER A 577 20.01 60.73 11.52
C SER A 577 20.68 61.39 12.72
N VAL A 578 21.06 60.60 13.73
CA VAL A 578 21.79 61.09 14.91
C VAL A 578 23.16 61.65 14.52
N LEU A 579 23.90 60.95 13.66
CA LEU A 579 25.20 61.42 13.16
C LEU A 579 25.07 62.76 12.43
N LEU A 580 24.06 62.90 11.56
CA LEU A 580 23.79 64.15 10.84
C LEU A 580 23.46 65.31 11.80
N VAL A 581 22.67 65.05 12.84
CA VAL A 581 22.36 66.05 13.88
C VAL A 581 23.63 66.45 14.64
N LEU A 582 24.46 65.48 15.06
CA LEU A 582 25.72 65.75 15.74
C LEU A 582 26.68 66.58 14.87
N LEU A 583 26.78 66.26 13.57
CA LEU A 583 27.58 67.04 12.62
C LEU A 583 27.04 68.46 12.45
N ALA A 584 25.71 68.64 12.41
CA ALA A 584 25.10 69.96 12.33
C ALA A 584 25.36 70.78 13.60
N LEU A 585 25.23 70.17 14.78
CA LEU A 585 25.55 70.79 16.07
C LEU A 585 27.03 71.15 16.18
N PHE A 586 27.94 70.27 15.73
CA PHE A 586 29.37 70.56 15.70
C PHE A 586 29.72 71.72 14.76
N ARG A 587 29.09 71.77 13.57
CA ARG A 587 29.22 72.91 12.65
C ARG A 587 28.66 74.20 13.26
N LEU A 588 27.55 74.13 13.99
CA LEU A 588 26.96 75.28 14.67
C LEU A 588 27.86 75.77 15.82
N HIS A 589 28.42 74.85 16.61
CA HIS A 589 29.35 75.16 17.70
C HIS A 589 30.62 75.84 17.17
N ARG A 590 31.25 75.28 16.12
CA ARG A 590 32.39 75.93 15.44
C ARG A 590 32.06 77.33 14.92
N ARG A 591 30.85 77.54 14.39
CA ARG A 591 30.39 78.88 13.94
C ARG A 591 30.16 79.85 15.11
N LEU A 592 29.78 79.36 16.29
CA LEU A 592 29.58 80.16 17.49
C LEU A 592 30.91 80.49 18.18
N ASP A 593 31.88 79.57 18.19
CA ASP A 593 33.23 79.83 18.70
C ASP A 593 33.98 80.86 17.85
N LEU A 594 33.80 80.83 16.52
CA LEU A 594 34.33 81.87 15.62
C LEU A 594 33.68 83.26 15.79
N ARG A 595 32.60 83.37 16.58
CA ARG A 595 31.93 84.64 16.91
C ARG A 595 32.25 85.17 18.31
N ARG A 596 33.05 84.46 19.11
CA ARG A 596 33.63 85.02 20.35
C ARG A 596 34.92 85.78 20.03
N ILE A 597 34.77 86.96 19.46
CA ILE A 597 35.76 88.03 19.57
C ILE A 597 35.49 88.71 20.92
N PRO A 598 36.47 88.89 21.82
CA PRO A 598 36.26 89.67 23.04
C PRO A 598 36.13 91.15 22.67
N SER A 599 35.03 91.78 23.09
CA SER A 599 34.86 93.23 23.11
C SER A 599 35.11 93.76 24.53
N GLY A 600 35.97 94.79 24.63
CA GLY A 600 36.22 95.62 25.81
C GLY A 600 37.66 95.51 26.33
N GLY A 601 38.44 96.58 26.47
CA GLY A 601 38.08 98.00 26.50
C GLY A 601 39.29 98.95 26.51
N TYR A 602 38.94 100.23 26.54
CA TYR A 602 39.66 101.47 26.28
C TYR A 602 40.55 102.00 27.44
N LEU A 603 41.41 102.97 27.06
CA LEU A 603 41.94 104.16 27.78
C LEU A 603 43.11 104.01 28.77
N GLY A 604 44.12 104.87 28.54
CA GLY A 604 45.27 105.14 29.41
C GLY A 604 46.50 105.53 28.61
#